data_AF-A0A497FVT0-F1
#
_entry.id   AF-A0A497FVT0-F1
#
_cell.length_a   1.000
_cell.length_b   1.000
_cell.length_c   1.000
_cell.angle_alpha   90.00
_cell.angle_beta   90.00
_cell.angle_gamma   90.00
#
_symmetry.space_group_name_H-M   'P 1'
#
loop_
_entity.id
_entity.type
_entity.pdbx_description
1 polymer ?
#
loop_
_entity_poly.entity_id
_entity_poly.type
_entity_poly.pdbx_seq_one_letter_code
_entity_poly.pdbx_strand_id
1 'polypeptide(L)'
;MGCEEFPEEYGLGEAKSGVPLGGLGTGYITLGSDGAFQEIVTMGNPRSPILRPERSFLAIFTSSAECKVAKVLENPAPLGLPAVKYLKYSGLFPFANIRYIDDELPVDLRLTAFSPFVSGDSKHSGLPVALFKLVARSKVSEPLTVAVLFSWEGSSLGSKVFEEEGVKGVTLEVEQGNYTIA
;
A
#
# COMPACT_ATOMS: atom_id res chain seq x y z
N MET A 1 -15.75 -19.56 -3.19
CA MET A 1 -14.56 -19.20 -3.99
C MET A 1 -13.38 -19.35 -3.04
N GLY A 2 -12.49 -20.31 -3.32
CA GLY A 2 -11.54 -20.87 -2.36
C GLY A 2 -10.56 -19.85 -1.82
N CYS A 3 -10.04 -20.08 -0.61
CA CYS A 3 -8.82 -19.46 -0.15
C CYS A 3 -7.72 -19.83 -1.14
N GLU A 4 -7.34 -18.90 -2.02
CA GLU A 4 -6.19 -19.09 -2.89
C GLU A 4 -4.93 -19.03 -2.02
N GLU A 5 -4.35 -20.20 -1.76
CA GLU A 5 -2.98 -20.29 -1.29
C GLU A 5 -2.08 -19.70 -2.38
N PHE A 6 -1.40 -18.61 -2.05
CA PHE A 6 -0.45 -18.00 -2.96
C PHE A 6 0.79 -18.89 -3.10
N PRO A 7 1.37 -19.03 -4.30
CA PRO A 7 2.29 -20.11 -4.62
C PRO A 7 3.61 -20.07 -3.85
N GLU A 8 4.10 -18.89 -3.44
CA GLU A 8 5.28 -18.74 -2.57
C GLU A 8 5.11 -17.55 -1.63
N GLU A 9 5.42 -17.77 -0.34
CA GLU A 9 5.45 -16.72 0.68
C GLU A 9 6.89 -16.42 1.08
N TYR A 10 7.23 -15.14 1.07
CA TYR A 10 8.49 -14.58 1.53
C TYR A 10 8.29 -13.97 2.91
N GLY A 11 9.25 -14.20 3.81
CA GLY A 11 9.36 -13.48 5.08
C GLY A 11 9.76 -12.02 4.88
N LEU A 12 9.81 -11.29 6.01
CA LEU A 12 10.19 -9.88 6.03
C LEU A 12 11.55 -9.65 5.36
N GLY A 13 11.55 -8.92 4.24
CA GLY A 13 12.77 -8.57 3.50
C GLY A 13 13.45 -9.75 2.78
N GLU A 14 12.82 -10.92 2.70
CA GLU A 14 13.41 -12.12 2.11
C GLU A 14 13.46 -12.06 0.58
N ALA A 15 12.45 -11.45 -0.06
CA ALA A 15 12.44 -11.29 -1.51
C ALA A 15 13.38 -10.15 -1.93
N LYS A 16 14.22 -10.39 -2.94
CA LYS A 16 15.19 -9.41 -3.47
C LYS A 16 14.56 -8.14 -4.05
N SER A 17 13.32 -8.23 -4.50
CA SER A 17 12.55 -7.12 -5.06
C SER A 17 11.05 -7.36 -4.87
N GLY A 18 10.24 -6.38 -5.25
CA GLY A 18 8.78 -6.41 -5.18
C GLY A 18 8.10 -6.48 -6.54
N VAL A 19 6.77 -6.51 -6.52
CA VAL A 19 5.92 -6.41 -7.71
C VAL A 19 5.85 -4.94 -8.15
N PRO A 20 6.11 -4.62 -9.43
CA PRO A 20 5.88 -3.30 -9.97
C PRO A 20 4.37 -3.06 -10.15
N LEU A 21 3.91 -1.94 -9.61
CA LEU A 21 2.53 -1.46 -9.68
C LEU A 21 2.48 -0.26 -10.62
N GLY A 22 1.97 -0.49 -11.83
CA GLY A 22 1.72 0.54 -12.83
C GLY A 22 1.23 -0.08 -14.13
N GLY A 23 0.52 0.71 -14.93
CA GLY A 23 0.09 0.31 -16.26
C GLY A 23 1.24 0.29 -17.28
N LEU A 24 0.95 -0.27 -18.45
CA LEU A 24 1.82 -0.25 -19.61
C LEU A 24 2.15 1.18 -20.01
N GLY A 25 3.45 1.52 -20.01
CA GLY A 25 3.94 2.82 -20.44
C GLY A 25 3.73 3.97 -19.44
N THR A 26 3.27 3.69 -18.21
CA THR A 26 3.00 4.74 -17.21
C THR A 26 4.14 4.96 -16.21
N GLY A 27 5.15 4.09 -16.23
CA GLY A 27 6.03 3.90 -15.08
C GLY A 27 5.38 2.99 -14.03
N TYR A 28 6.06 2.79 -12.90
CA TYR A 28 5.64 1.89 -11.84
C TYR A 28 6.14 2.34 -10.46
N ILE A 29 5.45 1.85 -9.43
CA ILE A 29 5.84 1.89 -8.02
C ILE A 29 6.03 0.46 -7.55
N THR A 30 7.18 0.12 -6.96
CA THR A 30 7.45 -1.24 -6.48
C THR A 30 7.11 -1.38 -5.00
N LEU A 31 6.24 -2.34 -4.65
CA LEU A 31 5.94 -2.71 -3.27
C LEU A 31 6.79 -3.92 -2.83
N GLY A 32 7.70 -3.69 -1.89
CA GLY A 32 8.69 -4.67 -1.43
C GLY A 32 8.17 -5.69 -0.39
N SER A 33 8.98 -6.72 -0.15
CA SER A 33 8.75 -7.76 0.87
C SER A 33 9.03 -7.31 2.30
N ASP A 34 9.43 -6.06 2.48
CA ASP A 34 9.56 -5.36 3.76
C ASP A 34 8.39 -4.41 4.03
N GLY A 35 7.40 -4.34 3.12
CA GLY A 35 6.24 -3.46 3.19
C GLY A 35 6.49 -2.05 2.66
N ALA A 36 7.75 -1.70 2.38
CA ALA A 36 8.11 -0.37 1.89
C ALA A 36 7.91 -0.24 0.38
N PHE A 37 7.66 0.99 -0.06
CA PHE A 37 7.87 1.35 -1.46
C PHE A 37 9.37 1.37 -1.74
N GLN A 38 9.82 0.62 -2.75
CA GLN A 38 11.26 0.42 -3.02
C GLN A 38 11.78 1.32 -4.12
N GLU A 39 11.06 1.37 -5.23
CA GLU A 39 11.48 2.02 -6.45
C GLU A 39 10.27 2.68 -7.09
N ILE A 40 10.40 3.97 -7.42
CA ILE A 40 9.38 4.74 -8.14
C ILE A 40 9.99 5.25 -9.43
N VAL A 41 9.42 4.77 -10.54
CA VAL A 41 9.72 5.20 -11.89
C VAL A 41 8.46 5.81 -12.48
N THR A 42 8.55 7.05 -12.90
CA THR A 42 7.54 7.76 -13.69
C THR A 42 8.15 8.18 -15.03
N MET A 43 7.35 8.75 -15.92
CA MET A 43 7.85 9.25 -17.21
C MET A 43 8.98 10.28 -17.09
N GLY A 44 9.09 10.99 -15.95
CA GLY A 44 10.10 12.02 -15.74
C GLY A 44 11.47 11.51 -15.30
N ASN A 45 11.56 10.27 -14.77
CA ASN A 45 12.78 9.78 -14.12
C ASN A 45 13.20 8.34 -14.47
N PRO A 46 13.04 7.84 -15.72
CA PRO A 46 13.34 6.44 -16.07
C PRO A 46 14.82 6.05 -15.92
N ARG A 47 15.73 7.03 -15.88
CA ARG A 47 17.18 6.81 -15.68
C ARG A 47 17.65 7.13 -14.26
N SER A 48 16.77 7.64 -13.41
CA SER A 48 17.07 8.06 -12.04
C SER A 48 15.87 7.78 -11.15
N PRO A 49 15.53 6.51 -10.91
CA PRO A 49 14.42 6.13 -10.05
C PRO A 49 14.53 6.80 -8.66
N ILE A 50 13.39 7.11 -8.06
CA ILE A 50 13.36 7.47 -6.65
C ILE A 50 13.41 6.15 -5.88
N LEU A 51 14.41 6.01 -5.01
CA LEU A 51 14.64 4.80 -4.24
C LEU A 51 14.30 5.06 -2.77
N ARG A 52 13.56 4.13 -2.15
CA ARG A 52 13.17 4.17 -0.74
C ARG A 52 12.65 5.56 -0.29
N PRO A 53 11.50 6.02 -0.82
CA PRO A 53 10.88 7.28 -0.42
C PRO A 53 10.41 7.23 1.05
N GLU A 54 11.25 7.65 2.00
CA GLU A 54 11.01 7.51 3.46
C GLU A 54 9.75 8.25 3.98
N ARG A 55 9.16 9.13 3.18
CA ARG A 55 7.91 9.85 3.50
C ARG A 55 6.68 9.26 2.80
N SER A 56 6.85 8.19 2.03
CA SER A 56 5.77 7.44 1.40
C SER A 56 5.62 6.10 2.08
N PHE A 57 4.51 5.90 2.80
CA PHE A 57 4.25 4.67 3.54
C PHE A 57 2.77 4.52 3.89
N LEU A 58 2.36 3.29 4.20
CA LEU A 58 1.05 3.00 4.79
C LEU A 58 1.19 2.85 6.31
N ALA A 59 0.19 3.29 7.07
CA ALA A 59 0.14 3.08 8.51
C ALA A 59 -1.27 2.74 8.98
N ILE A 60 -1.35 2.05 10.12
CA ILE A 60 -2.60 1.74 10.81
C ILE A 60 -2.58 2.33 12.21
N PHE A 61 -3.74 2.84 12.64
CA PHE A 61 -4.03 3.20 14.00
C PHE A 61 -5.24 2.42 14.50
N THR A 62 -5.13 1.86 15.70
CA THR A 62 -6.23 1.19 16.40
C THR A 62 -6.39 1.78 17.79
N SER A 63 -7.63 2.06 18.19
CA SER A 63 -7.96 2.55 19.53
C SER A 63 -9.13 1.77 20.11
N SER A 64 -8.90 1.15 21.27
CA SER A 64 -9.94 0.70 22.18
C SER A 64 -10.06 1.69 23.36
N ALA A 65 -10.86 1.35 24.37
CA ALA A 65 -10.96 2.14 25.60
C ALA A 65 -9.65 2.13 26.42
N GLU A 66 -8.86 1.05 26.32
CA GLU A 66 -7.70 0.82 27.18
C GLU A 66 -6.36 0.97 26.44
N CYS A 67 -6.35 0.76 25.12
CA CYS A 67 -5.12 0.69 24.34
C CYS A 67 -5.22 1.49 23.04
N LYS A 68 -4.11 2.15 22.68
CA LYS A 68 -3.91 2.84 21.41
C LYS A 68 -2.61 2.38 20.80
N VAL A 69 -2.67 1.92 19.56
CA VAL A 69 -1.50 1.40 18.83
C VAL A 69 -1.48 2.05 17.46
N ALA A 70 -0.32 2.59 17.08
CA ALA A 70 -0.04 3.10 15.74
C ALA A 70 1.20 2.39 15.21
N LYS A 71 1.12 1.84 14.01
CA LYS A 71 2.24 1.13 13.36
C LYS A 71 2.34 1.53 11.89
N VAL A 72 3.54 1.80 11.42
CA VAL A 72 3.84 1.84 9.98
C VAL A 72 3.83 0.40 9.46
N LEU A 73 3.21 0.19 8.31
CA LEU A 73 3.05 -1.11 7.66
C LEU A 73 4.28 -1.52 6.84
N GLU A 74 5.46 -1.22 7.37
CA GLU A 74 6.75 -1.66 6.83
C GLU A 74 7.76 -1.86 7.98
N ASN A 75 8.81 -2.66 7.75
CA ASN A 75 9.88 -2.87 8.73
C ASN A 75 11.25 -3.03 8.02
N PRO A 76 12.24 -2.17 8.30
CA PRO A 76 12.20 -1.08 9.29
C PRO A 76 11.30 0.08 8.84
N ALA A 77 10.57 0.66 9.79
CA ALA A 77 9.80 1.87 9.55
C ALA A 77 10.73 3.09 9.39
N PRO A 78 10.33 4.09 8.61
CA PRO A 78 11.14 5.27 8.37
C PRO A 78 11.01 6.23 9.54
N LEU A 79 11.93 7.20 9.63
CA LEU A 79 11.86 8.34 10.56
C LEU A 79 11.79 7.96 12.06
N GLY A 80 12.18 6.74 12.44
CA GLY A 80 12.09 6.23 13.81
C GLY A 80 10.66 5.98 14.29
N LEU A 81 9.69 5.87 13.37
CA LEU A 81 8.30 5.55 13.70
C LEU A 81 8.15 4.09 14.17
N PRO A 82 7.12 3.76 14.96
CA PRO A 82 6.85 2.38 15.32
C PRO A 82 6.52 1.51 14.09
N ALA A 83 7.32 0.48 13.85
CA ALA A 83 7.15 -0.48 12.75
C ALA A 83 6.25 -1.65 13.17
N VAL A 84 5.55 -2.24 12.20
CA VAL A 84 4.98 -3.58 12.35
C VAL A 84 6.09 -4.58 12.69
N LYS A 85 5.83 -5.48 13.64
CA LYS A 85 6.83 -6.46 14.09
C LYS A 85 7.32 -7.39 12.99
N TYR A 86 6.41 -7.92 12.16
CA TYR A 86 6.74 -8.83 11.08
C TYR A 86 5.67 -8.81 9.98
N LEU A 87 5.99 -9.35 8.81
CA LEU A 87 5.03 -9.56 7.73
C LEU A 87 5.41 -10.74 6.85
N LYS A 88 4.42 -11.24 6.12
CA LYS A 88 4.58 -12.23 5.05
C LYS A 88 4.14 -11.62 3.74
N TYR A 89 4.98 -11.74 2.72
CA TYR A 89 4.79 -11.19 1.40
C TYR A 89 4.57 -12.29 0.37
N SER A 90 3.70 -12.07 -0.60
CA SER A 90 3.58 -12.90 -1.80
C SER A 90 3.41 -12.01 -3.02
N GLY A 91 4.37 -12.06 -3.94
CA GLY A 91 4.33 -11.32 -5.19
C GLY A 91 4.05 -12.24 -6.38
N LEU A 92 2.93 -12.02 -7.06
CA LEU A 92 2.62 -12.66 -8.34
C LEU A 92 1.96 -11.60 -9.23
N PHE A 93 2.76 -11.00 -10.12
CA PHE A 93 2.30 -9.94 -11.00
C PHE A 93 0.96 -10.31 -11.68
N PRO A 94 -0.05 -9.43 -11.66
CA PRO A 94 -0.01 -8.02 -11.26
C PRO A 94 -0.33 -7.73 -9.77
N PHE A 95 -0.31 -8.75 -8.90
CA PHE A 95 -0.69 -8.64 -7.49
C PHE A 95 0.50 -8.81 -6.54
N ALA A 96 0.53 -7.99 -5.50
CA ALA A 96 1.31 -8.21 -4.28
C ALA A 96 0.37 -8.34 -3.09
N ASN A 97 0.60 -9.35 -2.25
CA ASN A 97 -0.17 -9.60 -1.05
C ASN A 97 0.74 -9.53 0.17
N ILE A 98 0.29 -8.86 1.23
CA ILE A 98 0.99 -8.76 2.50
C ILE A 98 0.05 -9.16 3.64
N ARG A 99 0.52 -10.03 4.53
CA ARG A 99 -0.10 -10.26 5.84
C ARG A 99 0.79 -9.69 6.92
N TYR A 100 0.23 -8.82 7.74
CA TYR A 100 0.95 -8.17 8.84
C TYR A 100 0.81 -9.00 10.12
N ILE A 101 1.93 -9.24 10.81
CA ILE A 101 2.01 -10.09 12.00
C ILE A 101 2.58 -9.25 13.13
N ASP A 102 1.68 -8.78 14.00
CA ASP A 102 2.00 -7.97 15.17
C ASP A 102 0.97 -8.30 16.27
N ASP A 103 1.48 -8.70 17.43
CA ASP A 103 0.69 -9.06 18.62
C ASP A 103 0.10 -7.85 19.34
N GLU A 104 0.64 -6.65 19.11
CA GLU A 104 0.07 -5.41 19.64
C GLU A 104 -1.14 -4.92 18.82
N LEU A 105 -1.31 -5.39 17.57
CA LEU A 105 -2.44 -5.01 16.73
C LEU A 105 -3.67 -5.90 17.00
N PRO A 106 -4.80 -5.34 17.50
CA PRO A 106 -6.03 -6.09 17.80
C PRO A 106 -6.84 -6.45 16.54
N VAL A 107 -6.19 -6.50 15.37
CA VAL A 107 -6.79 -6.82 14.07
C VAL A 107 -5.95 -7.84 13.32
N ASP A 108 -6.60 -8.70 12.51
CA ASP A 108 -5.95 -9.41 11.41
C ASP A 108 -5.93 -8.46 10.21
N LEU A 109 -4.74 -8.07 9.77
CA LEU A 109 -4.52 -7.04 8.76
C LEU A 109 -3.85 -7.62 7.52
N ARG A 110 -4.45 -7.34 6.36
CA ARG A 110 -3.96 -7.78 5.06
C ARG A 110 -4.00 -6.65 4.05
N LEU A 111 -3.01 -6.60 3.17
CA LEU A 111 -2.96 -5.71 2.02
C LEU A 111 -2.90 -6.54 0.73
N THR A 112 -3.73 -6.20 -0.23
CA THR A 112 -3.57 -6.61 -1.63
C THR A 112 -3.30 -5.35 -2.45
N ALA A 113 -2.13 -5.25 -3.06
CA ALA A 113 -1.74 -4.18 -3.96
C ALA A 113 -1.71 -4.69 -5.40
N PHE A 114 -2.25 -3.94 -6.36
CA PHE A 114 -2.25 -4.34 -7.76
C PHE A 114 -2.46 -3.16 -8.70
N SER A 115 -2.10 -3.34 -9.97
CA SER A 115 -2.52 -2.47 -11.06
C SER A 115 -3.38 -3.25 -12.05
N PRO A 116 -4.36 -2.61 -12.72
CA PRO A 116 -5.15 -3.29 -13.74
C PRO A 116 -4.21 -3.72 -14.88
N PHE A 117 -4.01 -5.01 -15.05
CA PHE A 117 -3.22 -5.57 -16.14
C PHE A 117 -3.99 -6.74 -16.75
N VAL A 118 -4.74 -6.45 -17.81
CA VAL A 118 -5.74 -7.33 -18.39
C VAL A 118 -5.34 -7.68 -19.82
N SER A 119 -5.09 -8.97 -20.06
CA SER A 119 -4.70 -9.47 -21.38
C SER A 119 -5.73 -9.09 -22.45
N GLY A 120 -5.27 -8.49 -23.55
CA GLY A 120 -6.13 -8.05 -24.65
C GLY A 120 -6.86 -6.73 -24.42
N ASP A 121 -6.71 -6.11 -23.24
CA ASP A 121 -7.33 -4.83 -22.92
C ASP A 121 -6.25 -3.79 -22.60
N SER A 122 -5.78 -3.12 -23.65
CA SER A 122 -4.77 -2.07 -23.53
C SER A 122 -5.28 -0.83 -22.81
N LYS A 123 -6.61 -0.58 -22.81
CA LYS A 123 -7.20 0.60 -22.19
C LYS A 123 -7.10 0.51 -20.66
N HIS A 124 -7.49 -0.62 -20.08
CA HIS A 124 -7.33 -0.84 -18.65
C HIS A 124 -5.87 -1.08 -18.28
N SER A 125 -5.14 -1.82 -19.11
CA SER A 125 -3.72 -2.12 -18.84
C SER A 125 -2.80 -0.90 -18.93
N GLY A 126 -3.23 0.20 -19.54
CA GLY A 126 -2.46 1.44 -19.67
C GLY A 126 -2.78 2.51 -18.63
N LEU A 127 -3.58 2.20 -17.59
CA LEU A 127 -3.95 3.18 -16.57
C LEU A 127 -2.79 3.45 -15.60
N PRO A 128 -2.46 4.73 -15.31
CA PRO A 128 -1.41 5.09 -14.34
C PRO A 128 -1.94 4.99 -12.91
N VAL A 129 -2.34 3.78 -12.49
CA VAL A 129 -2.99 3.55 -11.20
C VAL A 129 -2.41 2.33 -10.48
N ALA A 130 -2.21 2.48 -9.17
CA ALA A 130 -1.98 1.40 -8.24
C ALA A 130 -3.12 1.38 -7.22
N LEU A 131 -3.68 0.21 -6.95
CA LEU A 131 -4.75 0.02 -6.00
C LEU A 131 -4.22 -0.70 -4.77
N PHE A 132 -4.55 -0.18 -3.59
CA PHE A 132 -4.19 -0.77 -2.30
C PHE A 132 -5.47 -1.14 -1.54
N LYS A 133 -5.80 -2.43 -1.52
CA LYS A 133 -6.93 -2.95 -0.77
C LYS A 133 -6.47 -3.43 0.60
N LEU A 134 -6.75 -2.64 1.63
CA LEU A 134 -6.50 -3.02 3.02
C LEU A 134 -7.74 -3.65 3.64
N VAL A 135 -7.58 -4.81 4.28
CA VAL A 135 -8.65 -5.50 5.01
C VAL A 135 -8.20 -5.68 6.45
N ALA A 136 -8.91 -5.04 7.38
CA ALA A 136 -8.72 -5.18 8.82
C ALA A 136 -9.93 -5.92 9.41
N ARG A 137 -9.68 -7.06 10.08
CA ARG A 137 -10.71 -7.82 10.79
C ARG A 137 -10.43 -7.76 12.29
N SER A 138 -11.38 -7.28 13.08
CA SER A 138 -11.25 -7.26 14.53
C SER A 138 -10.98 -8.67 15.07
N LYS A 139 -10.00 -8.79 15.98
CA LYS A 139 -9.74 -10.00 16.78
C LYS A 139 -10.44 -9.94 18.14
N VAL A 140 -11.05 -8.79 18.47
CA VAL A 140 -11.64 -8.49 19.76
C VAL A 140 -13.15 -8.28 19.64
N SER A 141 -13.85 -8.45 20.76
CA SER A 141 -15.32 -8.30 20.84
C SER A 141 -15.77 -6.88 21.14
N GLU A 142 -14.92 -6.09 21.80
CA GLU A 142 -15.20 -4.71 22.15
C GLU A 142 -15.14 -3.79 20.92
N PRO A 143 -15.84 -2.64 20.94
CA PRO A 143 -15.75 -1.64 19.89
C PRO A 143 -14.31 -1.15 19.69
N LEU A 144 -13.85 -1.21 18.44
CA LEU A 144 -12.51 -0.81 18.03
C LEU A 144 -12.59 0.28 16.96
N THR A 145 -11.97 1.43 17.22
CA THR A 145 -11.75 2.45 16.19
C THR A 145 -10.51 2.09 15.40
N VAL A 146 -10.64 2.06 14.08
CA VAL A 146 -9.52 1.82 13.16
C VAL A 146 -9.39 3.01 12.21
N ALA A 147 -8.17 3.49 12.04
CA ALA A 147 -7.82 4.45 11.00
C ALA A 147 -6.65 3.93 10.17
N VAL A 148 -6.67 4.25 8.89
CA VAL A 148 -5.61 3.93 7.93
C VAL A 148 -5.05 5.24 7.43
N LEU A 149 -3.74 5.29 7.28
CA LEU A 149 -3.04 6.43 6.73
C LEU A 149 -2.24 5.98 5.51
N PHE A 150 -2.30 6.80 4.47
CA PHE A 150 -1.42 6.71 3.32
C PHE A 150 -0.66 8.04 3.23
N SER A 151 0.64 7.97 3.49
CA SER A 151 1.55 9.09 3.30
C SER A 151 2.19 8.95 1.92
N TRP A 152 2.35 10.07 1.22
CA TRP A 152 3.03 10.13 -0.06
C TRP A 152 3.87 11.40 -0.15
N GLU A 153 5.13 11.27 -0.55
CA GLU A 153 6.01 12.42 -0.75
C GLU A 153 5.65 13.20 -2.02
N GLY A 154 5.59 14.52 -1.91
CA GLY A 154 5.21 15.39 -3.02
C GLY A 154 4.68 16.74 -2.57
N SER A 155 4.20 17.53 -3.53
CA SER A 155 3.49 18.78 -3.27
C SER A 155 2.20 18.52 -2.48
N SER A 156 1.78 19.50 -1.68
CA SER A 156 0.58 19.41 -0.85
C SER A 156 -0.64 18.97 -1.66
N LEU A 157 -1.25 17.87 -1.26
CA LEU A 157 -2.50 17.37 -1.79
C LEU A 157 -3.65 18.16 -1.15
N GLY A 158 -4.44 18.87 -1.94
CA GLY A 158 -5.80 19.23 -1.56
C GLY A 158 -6.61 17.95 -1.35
N SER A 159 -7.55 17.94 -0.40
CA SER A 159 -8.37 16.76 -0.12
C SER A 159 -9.85 17.08 -0.27
N LYS A 160 -10.60 16.22 -0.96
CA LYS A 160 -12.05 16.31 -1.10
C LYS A 160 -12.69 14.97 -0.74
N VAL A 161 -13.61 14.98 0.23
CA VAL A 161 -14.41 13.80 0.57
C VAL A 161 -15.45 13.58 -0.52
N PHE A 162 -15.66 12.33 -0.95
CA PHE A 162 -16.73 11.95 -1.85
C PHE A 162 -17.49 10.73 -1.33
N GLU A 163 -18.74 10.61 -1.77
CA GLU A 163 -19.60 9.46 -1.54
C GLU A 163 -20.37 9.17 -2.83
N GLU A 164 -20.07 8.04 -3.47
CA GLU A 164 -20.70 7.61 -4.72
C GLU A 164 -20.98 6.11 -4.68
N GLU A 165 -22.21 5.70 -5.03
CA GLU A 165 -22.61 4.28 -5.16
C GLU A 165 -22.25 3.39 -3.94
N GLY A 166 -22.29 3.96 -2.73
CA GLY A 166 -21.94 3.25 -1.49
C GLY A 166 -20.43 3.19 -1.18
N VAL A 167 -19.59 3.81 -2.01
CA VAL A 167 -18.17 4.04 -1.78
C VAL A 167 -18.00 5.41 -1.13
N LYS A 168 -17.40 5.44 0.07
CA LYS A 168 -16.92 6.66 0.72
C LYS A 168 -15.42 6.75 0.54
N GLY A 169 -14.94 7.90 0.10
CA GLY A 169 -13.52 8.09 -0.14
C GLY A 169 -13.06 9.53 0.06
N VAL A 170 -11.75 9.71 -0.06
CA VAL A 170 -11.11 11.02 -0.09
C VAL A 170 -10.29 11.07 -1.38
N THR A 171 -10.60 12.02 -2.25
CA THR A 171 -9.76 12.35 -3.39
C THR A 171 -8.65 13.28 -2.91
N LEU A 172 -7.42 12.96 -3.25
CA LEU A 172 -6.26 13.81 -3.04
C LEU A 172 -5.91 14.46 -4.39
N GLU A 173 -6.07 15.77 -4.50
CA GLU A 173 -5.86 16.55 -5.72
C GLU A 173 -4.64 17.46 -5.56
N VAL A 174 -3.78 17.54 -6.58
CA VAL A 174 -2.69 18.53 -6.61
C VAL A 174 -3.07 19.62 -7.61
N GLU A 175 -3.19 20.87 -7.16
CA GLU A 175 -3.25 22.03 -8.05
C GLU A 175 -1.82 22.40 -8.50
N GLN A 176 -1.17 21.58 -9.36
CA GLN A 176 -0.03 22.03 -10.18
C GLN A 176 0.38 21.05 -11.29
N GLY A 177 0.91 21.64 -12.36
CA GLY A 177 1.13 21.06 -13.69
C GLY A 177 1.97 19.77 -13.80
N ASN A 178 1.57 18.99 -14.81
CA ASN A 178 2.29 17.94 -15.55
C ASN A 178 2.76 16.66 -14.85
N TYR A 179 2.69 16.51 -13.53
CA TYR A 179 2.98 15.21 -12.90
C TYR A 179 2.02 14.93 -11.75
N THR A 180 1.17 13.93 -11.92
CA THR A 180 0.30 13.40 -10.86
C THR A 180 0.78 12.01 -10.48
N ILE A 181 1.08 11.83 -9.19
CA ILE A 181 0.98 10.53 -8.53
C ILE A 181 -0.14 10.72 -7.51
N ALA A 182 -1.25 10.00 -7.71
CA ALA A 182 -2.41 9.97 -6.84
C ALA A 182 -2.66 8.51 -6.42
#